data_AF-A0A1G3QE15-F1
#
_entry.id   AF-A0A1G3QE15-F1
#
_cell.length_a   1.000
_cell.length_b   1.000
_cell.length_c   1.000
_cell.angle_alpha   90.00
_cell.angle_beta   90.00
_cell.angle_gamma   90.00
#
_symmetry.space_group_name_H-M   'P 1'
#
loop_
_entity.id
_entity.type
_entity.pdbx_description
1 polymer ?
#
loop_
_entity_poly.entity_id
_entity_poly.type
_entity_poly.pdbx_seq_one_letter_code
_entity_poly.pdbx_strand_id
1 'polypeptide(L)'
;MEEKLFFVLYYLKNYPTYDVMGMHFGFNRSSAFKRVQEYMKVLELSLKRSKSLPADSLKTLRKVIGDEKLVIIDGTEQRKNRPKNKENQKEYYSGKKNTIR
;
A
#
# COMPACT_ATOMS: atom_id res chain seq x y z
N MET A 1 5.38 9.15 -20.65
CA MET A 1 4.18 8.63 -19.95
C MET A 1 4.59 7.73 -18.79
N GLU A 2 5.52 6.82 -19.03
CA GLU A 2 6.19 6.00 -18.01
C GLU A 2 6.71 6.79 -16.80
N GLU A 3 7.41 7.91 -16.99
CA GLU A 3 7.91 8.74 -15.89
C GLU A 3 6.80 9.26 -14.95
N LYS A 4 5.64 9.64 -15.51
CA LYS A 4 4.49 10.11 -14.71
C LYS A 4 3.89 8.97 -13.90
N LEU A 5 3.80 7.79 -14.51
CA LEU A 5 3.36 6.57 -13.82
C LEU A 5 4.35 6.19 -12.71
N PHE A 6 5.65 6.19 -13.01
CA PHE A 6 6.69 5.93 -12.02
C PHE A 6 6.64 6.94 -10.86
N PHE A 7 6.46 8.23 -11.14
CA PHE A 7 6.33 9.27 -10.13
C PHE A 7 5.19 8.97 -9.13
N VAL A 8 3.99 8.65 -9.63
CA VAL A 8 2.84 8.38 -8.75
C VAL A 8 2.96 7.03 -8.03
N LEU A 9 3.53 6.01 -8.67
CA LEU A 9 3.79 4.72 -8.05
C LEU A 9 4.88 4.82 -6.96
N TYR A 10 5.90 5.65 -7.18
CA TYR A 10 6.91 5.94 -6.18
C TYR A 10 6.29 6.59 -4.93
N TYR A 11 5.37 7.54 -5.13
CA TYR A 11 4.61 8.16 -4.04
C TYR A 11 3.76 7.12 -3.29
N LEU A 12 3.00 6.28 -4.00
CA LEU A 12 2.16 5.24 -3.38
C LEU A 12 2.98 4.19 -2.62
N LYS A 13 4.16 3.84 -3.13
CA LYS A 13 5.00 2.79 -2.54
C LYS A 13 5.72 3.26 -1.28
N ASN A 14 6.26 4.48 -1.29
CA ASN A 14 7.15 4.98 -0.23
C ASN A 14 6.49 6.00 0.70
N TYR A 15 5.36 6.57 0.29
CA TYR A 15 4.66 7.65 0.98
C TYR A 15 5.59 8.80 1.48
N PRO A 16 6.48 9.32 0.62
CA PRO A 16 7.42 10.37 1.00
C PRO A 16 6.72 11.72 1.18
N THR A 17 7.37 12.65 1.87
CA THR A 17 6.91 14.04 1.90
C THR A 17 7.07 14.70 0.53
N TYR A 18 6.30 15.76 0.27
CA TYR A 18 6.39 16.49 -1.01
C TYR A 18 7.74 17.19 -1.22
N ASP A 19 8.47 17.49 -0.14
CA ASP A 19 9.83 18.00 -0.22
C ASP A 19 10.81 16.93 -0.72
N VAL A 20 10.69 15.69 -0.23
CA VAL A 20 11.47 14.54 -0.71
C VAL A 20 11.12 14.20 -2.16
N MET A 21 9.83 14.27 -2.53
CA MET A 21 9.41 14.17 -3.94
C MET A 21 10.05 15.27 -4.79
N GLY A 22 10.06 16.51 -4.30
CA GLY A 22 10.70 17.63 -4.98
C GLY A 22 12.20 17.40 -5.19
N MET A 23 12.90 16.91 -4.17
CA MET A 23 14.32 16.57 -4.22
C MET A 23 14.63 15.46 -5.23
N HIS A 24 13.83 14.38 -5.26
CA HIS A 24 14.07 13.27 -6.17
C HIS A 24 13.72 13.56 -7.63
N PHE A 25 12.74 14.42 -7.88
CA PHE A 25 12.19 14.65 -9.23
C PHE A 25 12.41 16.08 -9.76
N GLY A 26 13.19 16.92 -9.06
CA GLY A 26 13.54 18.27 -9.51
C GLY A 26 12.37 19.26 -9.47
N PHE A 27 11.43 19.10 -8.54
CA PHE A 27 10.29 20.00 -8.37
C PHE A 27 10.37 20.79 -7.07
N ASN A 28 9.74 21.96 -7.03
CA ASN A 28 9.36 22.55 -5.75
C ASN A 28 8.22 21.72 -5.10
N ARG A 29 8.08 21.85 -3.78
CA ARG A 29 7.07 21.15 -2.97
C ARG A 29 5.64 21.29 -3.53
N SER A 30 5.25 22.50 -3.92
CA SER A 30 3.90 22.79 -4.41
C SER A 30 3.62 22.11 -5.75
N SER A 31 4.60 22.07 -6.65
CA SER A 31 4.53 21.36 -7.92
C SER A 31 4.45 19.85 -7.72
N ALA A 32 5.22 19.29 -6.77
CA ALA A 32 5.13 17.87 -6.43
C ALA A 32 3.73 17.50 -5.92
N PHE A 33 3.16 18.30 -5.01
CA PHE A 33 1.77 18.12 -4.54
C PHE A 33 0.77 18.11 -5.70
N LYS A 34 0.80 19.14 -6.56
CA LYS A 34 -0.12 19.26 -7.71
C LYS A 34 -0.03 18.05 -8.64
N ARG A 35 1.19 17.60 -8.97
CA ARG A 35 1.42 16.42 -9.82
C ARG A 35 0.92 15.13 -9.19
N VAL A 36 1.10 14.94 -7.88
CA VAL A 36 0.53 13.77 -7.18
C VAL A 36 -0.99 13.77 -7.32
N GLN A 37 -1.67 14.89 -7.05
CA GLN A 37 -3.13 14.97 -7.18
C GLN A 37 -3.60 14.67 -8.62
N GLU A 38 -2.95 15.26 -9.62
CA GLU A 38 -3.28 15.05 -11.03
C GLU A 38 -3.08 13.59 -11.46
N TYR A 39 -1.90 13.02 -11.16
CA TYR A 39 -1.55 11.69 -11.65
C TYR A 39 -2.27 10.58 -10.88
N MET A 40 -2.61 10.79 -9.61
CA MET A 40 -3.50 9.90 -8.86
C MET A 40 -4.87 9.79 -9.53
N LYS A 41 -5.46 10.91 -9.97
CA LYS A 41 -6.76 10.91 -10.65
C LYS A 41 -6.70 10.15 -11.98
N VAL A 42 -5.64 10.35 -12.76
CA VAL A 42 -5.43 9.62 -14.03
C VAL A 42 -5.24 8.13 -13.79
N LEU A 43 -4.46 7.75 -12.77
CA LEU A 43 -4.25 6.36 -12.37
C LEU A 43 -5.57 5.69 -11.95
N GLU A 44 -6.36 6.35 -11.11
CA GLU A 44 -7.66 5.84 -10.65
C GLU A 44 -8.62 5.61 -11.83
N LEU A 45 -8.75 6.57 -12.74
CA LEU A 45 -9.59 6.44 -13.93
C LEU A 45 -9.12 5.30 -14.83
N SER A 46 -7.81 5.14 -14.99
CA SER A 46 -7.22 4.06 -15.79
C SER A 46 -7.51 2.69 -15.18
N LEU A 47 -7.33 2.54 -13.86
CA LEU A 47 -7.63 1.31 -13.11
C LEU A 47 -9.13 0.97 -13.11
N LYS A 48 -10.01 1.99 -13.04
CA LYS A 48 -11.46 1.79 -13.20
C LYS A 48 -11.79 1.25 -14.60
N ARG A 49 -11.23 1.87 -15.65
CA ARG A 49 -11.45 1.45 -17.04
C ARG A 49 -10.94 0.02 -17.29
N SER A 50 -9.82 -0.36 -16.68
CA SER A 50 -9.27 -1.72 -16.80
C SER A 50 -9.92 -2.74 -15.85
N LYS A 51 -10.90 -2.33 -15.02
CA LYS A 51 -11.51 -3.16 -13.97
C LYS A 51 -10.47 -3.73 -12.98
N SER A 52 -9.38 -2.98 -12.73
CA SER A 52 -8.28 -3.38 -11.84
C SER A 52 -8.19 -2.51 -10.59
N LEU A 53 -9.14 -1.60 -10.37
CA LEU A 53 -9.15 -0.77 -9.16
C LEU A 53 -9.41 -1.65 -7.93
N PRO A 54 -8.57 -1.57 -6.88
CA PRO A 54 -8.75 -2.34 -5.67
C PRO A 54 -10.02 -1.90 -4.91
N ALA A 55 -10.55 -2.81 -4.10
CA ALA A 55 -11.65 -2.49 -3.19
C ALA A 55 -11.19 -1.49 -2.11
N ASP A 56 -11.97 -0.44 -1.92
CA ASP A 56 -11.72 0.67 -0.99
C ASP A 56 -12.42 0.49 0.38
N SER A 57 -13.33 -0.46 0.48
CA SER A 57 -14.10 -0.75 1.68
C SER A 57 -14.36 -2.24 1.84
N LEU A 58 -14.65 -2.67 3.08
CA LEU A 58 -15.05 -4.04 3.35
C LEU A 58 -16.32 -4.45 2.58
N LYS A 59 -17.24 -3.51 2.34
CA LYS A 59 -18.45 -3.76 1.55
C LYS A 59 -18.09 -4.05 0.08
N THR A 60 -17.24 -3.23 -0.51
CA THR A 60 -16.76 -3.43 -1.89
C THR A 60 -15.96 -4.73 -1.99
N LEU A 61 -15.09 -5.00 -1.01
CA LEU A 61 -14.28 -6.21 -0.96
C LEU A 61 -15.14 -7.48 -0.89
N ARG A 62 -16.16 -7.50 -0.01
CA ARG A 62 -17.11 -8.62 0.07
C ARG A 62 -17.83 -8.85 -1.26
N LYS A 63 -18.18 -7.78 -1.97
CA LYS A 63 -18.78 -7.89 -3.30
C LYS A 63 -17.81 -8.47 -4.33
N VAL A 64 -16.53 -8.12 -4.25
CA VAL A 64 -15.47 -8.65 -5.13
C VAL A 64 -15.19 -10.13 -4.84
N ILE A 65 -15.18 -10.51 -3.55
CA ILE A 65 -15.03 -11.91 -3.11
C ILE A 65 -16.26 -12.74 -3.50
N GLY A 66 -17.46 -12.15 -3.46
CA GLY A 66 -18.69 -12.86 -3.78
C GLY A 66 -18.93 -14.05 -2.86
N ASP A 67 -19.30 -15.19 -3.46
CA ASP A 67 -19.57 -16.46 -2.77
C ASP A 67 -18.37 -17.42 -2.79
N GLU A 68 -17.17 -16.90 -3.06
CA GLU A 68 -15.95 -17.71 -3.10
C GLU A 68 -15.74 -18.43 -1.75
N LYS A 69 -15.67 -19.76 -1.83
CA LYS A 69 -15.56 -20.63 -0.64
C LYS A 69 -14.18 -20.60 0.00
N LEU A 70 -13.16 -20.19 -0.76
CA LEU A 70 -11.77 -20.14 -0.33
C LEU A 70 -11.12 -18.85 -0.84
N VAL A 71 -10.72 -18.01 0.10
CA VAL A 71 -9.90 -16.82 -0.18
C VAL A 71 -8.50 -17.08 0.32
N ILE A 72 -7.55 -17.18 -0.61
CA ILE A 72 -6.13 -17.31 -0.29
C ILE A 72 -5.53 -15.91 -0.24
N ILE A 73 -4.98 -15.54 0.89
CA ILE A 73 -4.29 -14.26 1.09
C ILE A 73 -2.80 -14.54 1.13
N ASP A 74 -2.05 -13.94 0.20
CA ASP A 74 -0.60 -13.93 0.29
C ASP A 74 -0.18 -12.90 1.35
N GLY A 75 0.05 -13.41 2.56
CA GLY A 75 0.41 -12.60 3.73
C GLY A 75 1.91 -12.58 3.95
N THR A 76 2.53 -11.41 3.87
CA THR A 76 3.90 -11.22 4.34
C THR A 76 3.92 -10.86 5.82
N GLU A 77 4.84 -11.43 6.60
CA GLU A 77 5.04 -11.05 7.99
C GLU A 77 5.47 -9.58 8.09
N GLN A 78 4.66 -8.77 8.79
CA GLN A 78 5.01 -7.38 9.08
C GLN A 78 5.67 -7.26 10.45
N ARG A 79 6.75 -6.49 10.52
CA ARG A 79 7.37 -6.13 11.80
C ARG A 79 6.39 -5.27 12.59
N LYS A 80 6.07 -5.70 13.80
CA LYS A 80 5.31 -4.92 14.77
C LYS A 80 6.04 -4.81 16.09
N ASN A 81 5.75 -3.76 16.85
CA ASN A 81 6.24 -3.63 18.22
C ASN A 81 5.73 -4.80 19.06
N ARG A 82 6.63 -5.43 19.81
CA ARG A 82 6.27 -6.54 20.70
C ARG A 82 5.31 -6.04 21.78
N PRO A 83 4.10 -6.60 21.92
CA PRO A 83 3.19 -6.22 23.01
C PRO A 83 3.85 -6.42 24.37
N LYS A 84 3.61 -5.52 25.33
CA LYS A 84 4.18 -5.66 26.69
C LYS A 84 3.51 -6.77 27.50
N ASN A 85 2.20 -6.97 27.31
CA ASN A 85 1.43 -8.03 27.97
C ASN A 85 1.89 -9.42 27.48
N LYS A 86 2.23 -10.32 28.42
CA LYS A 86 2.73 -11.68 28.14
C LYS A 86 1.71 -12.57 27.41
N GLU A 87 0.42 -12.44 27.67
CA GLU A 87 -0.63 -13.24 27.02
C GLU A 87 -0.72 -12.88 25.53
N ASN A 88 -0.79 -11.58 25.23
CA ASN A 88 -0.77 -11.08 23.86
C ASN A 88 0.52 -11.48 23.12
N GLN A 89 1.66 -11.53 23.81
CA GLN A 89 2.90 -12.01 23.18
C GLN A 89 2.81 -13.47 22.71
N LYS A 90 2.13 -14.34 23.47
CA LYS A 90 1.94 -15.75 23.08
C LYS A 90 1.00 -15.85 21.88
N GLU A 91 -0.09 -15.11 21.88
CA GLU A 91 -1.07 -15.09 20.78
C GLU A 91 -0.43 -14.68 19.45
N TYR A 92 0.47 -13.70 19.48
CA TYR A 92 1.14 -13.18 18.29
C TYR A 92 2.48 -13.84 17.96
N TYR A 93 2.86 -14.90 18.70
CA TYR A 93 4.10 -15.62 18.43
C TYR A 93 3.90 -16.58 17.25
N SER A 94 4.50 -16.27 16.10
CA SER A 94 4.35 -17.06 14.87
C SER A 94 5.10 -18.40 14.86
N GLY A 95 5.79 -18.77 15.95
CA GLY A 95 6.63 -19.98 16.04
C GLY A 95 7.90 -19.96 15.18
N LYS A 96 8.01 -19.02 14.22
CA LYS A 96 9.07 -18.95 13.21
C LYS A 96 10.44 -18.45 13.70
N LYS A 97 10.64 -18.30 15.01
CA LYS A 97 11.94 -17.89 15.57
C LYS A 97 12.52 -18.98 16.46
N ASN A 98 13.10 -19.97 15.80
CA ASN A 98 14.22 -20.78 16.30
C ASN A 98 15.41 -20.57 15.37
N THR A 99 15.99 -19.38 15.36
CA THR A 99 17.41 -19.29 15.02
C THR A 99 18.14 -19.66 16.31
N ILE A 100 18.54 -20.92 16.40
CA ILE A 100 19.60 -21.32 17.33
C ILE A 100 20.76 -20.34 17.07
N ARG A 101 21.19 -19.63 18.10
CA ARG A 101 22.45 -18.93 18.10
C ARG A 101 23.17 -19.30 19.38
#